data_AF-A0A2W6G3Y3-F1
#
_entry.id   AF-A0A2W6G3Y3-F1
#
_cell.length_a   1.000
_cell.length_b   1.000
_cell.length_c   1.000
_cell.angle_alpha   90.00
_cell.angle_beta   90.00
_cell.angle_gamma   90.00
#
_symmetry.space_group_name_H-M   'P 1'
#
loop_
_entity.id
_entity.type
_entity.pdbx_description
1 polymer ?
#
loop_
_entity_poly.entity_id
_entity_poly.type
_entity_poly.pdbx_seq_one_letter_code
_entity_poly.pdbx_strand_id
1 'polypeptide(L)'
;EAHRLAQLRLALLPPWRDDPAAGLELKDALHVATFCALGAGDLTTAQDMARRQHELPFLRERRDLADDELMAPAALAGHWDEVLAAGQRFAEDWTAAGRPAAPGRGLAPAAVALAHGLRGEHEERQHWLQILAQVRGVAEAGASRGSGYGELFEALVDLHEDDPQAALGVLAAAQRTGLFPLVFTQWIAAVQAEAAVLAGAPDAGALLAQARSASAGNPMAIAITRRAAGLRSADHAAVTAAAAEFAIAGSAYQRDRTRALARRLPAGKRP
;
A
#
# COMPACT_ATOMS: atom_id res chain seq x y z
N GLU A 1 -8.44 4.34 -15.33
CA GLU A 1 -7.90 4.53 -16.70
C GLU A 1 -6.43 4.16 -16.83
N ALA A 2 -5.50 4.76 -16.06
CA ALA A 2 -4.07 4.42 -16.13
C ALA A 2 -3.78 2.90 -16.00
N HIS A 3 -4.44 2.23 -15.05
CA HIS A 3 -4.38 0.78 -14.90
C HIS A 3 -4.77 -0.01 -16.16
N ARG A 4 -5.85 0.39 -16.83
CA ARG A 4 -6.32 -0.23 -18.09
C ARG A 4 -5.30 -0.02 -19.22
N LEU A 5 -4.76 1.19 -19.35
CA LEU A 5 -3.76 1.51 -20.36
C LEU A 5 -2.44 0.76 -20.15
N ALA A 6 -2.01 0.57 -18.89
CA ALA A 6 -0.82 -0.20 -18.57
C ALA A 6 -0.97 -1.69 -18.97
N GLN A 7 -2.15 -2.28 -18.74
CA GLN A 7 -2.44 -3.64 -19.20
C GLN A 7 -2.46 -3.76 -20.73
N LEU A 8 -3.03 -2.76 -21.42
CA LEU A 8 -3.01 -2.73 -22.89
C LEU A 8 -1.59 -2.62 -23.44
N ARG A 9 -0.71 -1.80 -22.83
CA ARG A 9 0.71 -1.74 -23.20
C ARG A 9 1.35 -3.12 -23.13
N LEU A 10 1.16 -3.86 -22.03
CA LEU A 10 1.68 -5.22 -21.86
C LEU A 10 1.17 -6.19 -22.94
N ALA A 11 -0.09 -6.08 -23.34
CA ALA A 11 -0.69 -6.95 -24.36
C ALA A 11 -0.16 -6.68 -25.78
N LEU A 12 0.42 -5.51 -26.02
CA LEU A 12 0.93 -5.08 -27.32
C LEU A 12 2.44 -5.33 -27.51
N LEU A 13 3.15 -5.80 -26.48
CA LEU A 13 4.58 -6.00 -26.55
C LEU A 13 4.96 -7.18 -27.47
N PRO A 14 6.01 -7.03 -28.30
CA PRO A 14 6.51 -8.11 -29.13
C PRO A 14 7.18 -9.21 -28.28
N PRO A 15 7.43 -10.40 -28.85
CA PRO A 15 8.31 -11.39 -28.22
C PRO A 15 9.67 -10.77 -27.88
N TRP A 16 10.14 -10.97 -26.65
CA TRP A 16 11.29 -10.25 -26.10
C TRP A 16 12.58 -11.08 -26.01
N ARG A 17 12.50 -12.41 -26.19
CA ARG A 17 13.63 -13.32 -25.89
C ARG A 17 14.85 -13.09 -26.78
N ASP A 18 14.64 -12.59 -27.99
CA ASP A 18 15.69 -12.38 -28.98
C ASP A 18 16.10 -10.90 -29.10
N ASP A 19 15.48 -9.99 -28.33
CA ASP A 19 15.74 -8.55 -28.36
C ASP A 19 15.84 -7.98 -26.93
N PRO A 20 17.05 -7.62 -26.46
CA PRO A 20 17.26 -6.99 -25.16
C PRO A 20 16.44 -5.70 -24.95
N ALA A 21 16.19 -4.91 -25.99
CA ALA A 21 15.39 -3.70 -25.88
C ALA A 21 13.93 -4.04 -25.55
N ALA A 22 13.37 -5.05 -26.21
CA ALA A 22 12.04 -5.57 -25.88
C ALA A 22 11.99 -6.19 -24.47
N GLY A 23 13.08 -6.81 -24.00
CA GLY A 23 13.19 -7.30 -22.62
C GLY A 23 13.12 -6.19 -21.57
N LEU A 24 13.87 -5.10 -21.78
CA LEU A 24 13.83 -3.92 -20.89
C LEU A 24 12.46 -3.23 -20.91
N GLU A 25 11.85 -3.10 -22.09
CA GLU A 25 10.50 -2.57 -22.25
C GLU A 25 9.47 -3.43 -21.51
N LEU A 26 9.58 -4.76 -21.56
CA LEU A 26 8.71 -5.64 -20.79
C LEU A 26 8.88 -5.44 -19.27
N LYS A 27 10.12 -5.31 -18.79
CA LYS A 27 10.37 -5.01 -17.37
C LYS A 27 9.68 -3.70 -16.96
N ASP A 28 9.89 -2.63 -17.72
CA ASP A 28 9.28 -1.32 -17.44
C ASP A 28 7.74 -1.38 -17.49
N ALA A 29 7.17 -2.05 -18.51
CA ALA A 29 5.73 -2.19 -18.63
C ALA A 29 5.13 -2.98 -17.46
N LEU A 30 5.79 -4.01 -16.95
CA LEU A 30 5.36 -4.76 -15.77
C LEU A 30 5.44 -3.90 -14.50
N HIS A 31 6.54 -3.17 -14.31
CA HIS A 31 6.71 -2.21 -13.22
C HIS A 31 5.55 -1.19 -13.23
N VAL A 32 5.32 -0.49 -14.35
CA VAL A 32 4.23 0.49 -14.48
C VAL A 32 2.85 -0.13 -14.23
N ALA A 33 2.61 -1.35 -14.72
CA ALA A 33 1.35 -2.05 -14.50
C ALA A 33 1.12 -2.38 -13.01
N THR A 34 2.16 -2.80 -12.29
CA THR A 34 2.11 -3.01 -10.83
C THR A 34 1.70 -1.72 -10.11
N PHE A 35 2.33 -0.58 -10.40
CA PHE A 35 1.99 0.69 -9.74
C PHE A 35 0.59 1.18 -10.07
N CYS A 36 0.18 1.05 -11.32
CA CYS A 36 -1.16 1.47 -11.72
C CYS A 36 -2.23 0.56 -11.10
N ALA A 37 -1.96 -0.74 -10.96
CA ALA A 37 -2.84 -1.67 -10.24
C ALA A 37 -2.92 -1.35 -8.74
N LEU A 38 -1.78 -1.09 -8.08
CA LEU A 38 -1.73 -0.61 -6.70
C LEU A 38 -2.56 0.66 -6.49
N GLY A 39 -2.35 1.68 -7.31
CA GLY A 39 -3.10 2.94 -7.21
C GLY A 39 -4.59 2.78 -7.51
N ALA A 40 -4.95 1.83 -8.38
CA ALA A 40 -6.33 1.45 -8.65
C ALA A 40 -6.93 0.52 -7.58
N GLY A 41 -6.16 0.08 -6.58
CA GLY A 41 -6.64 -0.82 -5.53
C GLY A 41 -6.86 -2.26 -5.98
N ASP A 42 -6.36 -2.65 -7.15
CA ASP A 42 -6.39 -4.03 -7.63
C ASP A 42 -5.12 -4.76 -7.18
N LEU A 43 -5.17 -5.28 -5.95
CA LEU A 43 -4.02 -5.96 -5.33
C LEU A 43 -3.70 -7.28 -6.03
N THR A 44 -4.70 -7.96 -6.60
CA THR A 44 -4.48 -9.23 -7.30
C THR A 44 -3.68 -9.00 -8.57
N THR A 45 -4.12 -8.06 -9.43
CA THR A 45 -3.37 -7.72 -10.64
C THR A 45 -1.99 -7.15 -10.30
N ALA A 46 -1.87 -6.34 -9.24
CA ALA A 46 -0.57 -5.83 -8.81
C ALA A 46 0.42 -6.95 -8.44
N GLN A 47 -0.04 -7.96 -7.68
CA GLN A 47 0.77 -9.12 -7.33
C GLN A 47 1.14 -9.95 -8.56
N ASP A 48 0.21 -10.19 -9.46
CA ASP A 48 0.46 -10.96 -10.68
C ASP A 48 1.51 -10.28 -11.57
N MET A 49 1.43 -8.96 -11.75
CA MET A 49 2.42 -8.22 -12.55
C MET A 49 3.79 -8.18 -11.87
N ALA A 50 3.83 -8.00 -10.54
CA ALA A 50 5.07 -8.06 -9.77
C ALA A 50 5.75 -9.43 -9.88
N ARG A 51 4.98 -10.52 -9.74
CA ARG A 51 5.49 -11.89 -9.92
C ARG A 51 5.98 -12.16 -11.33
N ARG A 52 5.25 -11.71 -12.35
CA ARG A 52 5.71 -11.82 -13.75
C ARG A 52 7.03 -11.09 -13.98
N GLN A 53 7.24 -9.94 -13.34
CA GLN A 53 8.51 -9.24 -13.41
C GLN A 53 9.61 -10.03 -12.68
N HIS A 54 9.31 -10.52 -11.48
CA HIS A 54 10.26 -11.31 -10.68
C HIS A 54 10.76 -12.58 -11.42
N GLU A 55 9.91 -13.20 -12.23
CA GLU A 55 10.24 -14.38 -13.02
C GLU A 55 10.98 -14.10 -14.34
N LEU A 56 11.30 -12.83 -14.65
CA LEU A 56 12.05 -12.50 -15.86
C LEU A 56 13.45 -13.14 -15.82
N PRO A 57 13.83 -13.96 -16.81
CA PRO A 57 15.08 -14.72 -16.80
C PRO A 57 16.36 -13.89 -16.65
N PHE A 58 16.36 -12.63 -17.10
CA PHE A 58 17.53 -11.74 -17.01
C PHE A 58 17.62 -10.98 -15.68
N LEU A 59 16.67 -11.18 -14.76
CA LEU A 59 16.75 -10.68 -13.38
C LEU A 59 17.22 -11.76 -12.40
N ARG A 60 17.59 -12.96 -12.88
CA ARG A 60 17.99 -14.07 -12.00
C ARG A 60 19.24 -13.76 -11.20
N GLU A 61 20.17 -13.03 -11.79
CA GLU A 61 21.45 -12.62 -11.20
C GLU A 61 21.35 -11.30 -10.42
N ARG A 62 20.21 -10.61 -10.48
CA ARG A 62 19.92 -9.32 -9.80
C ARG A 62 18.59 -9.39 -9.07
N ARG A 63 18.53 -10.26 -8.06
CA ARG A 63 17.30 -10.55 -7.31
C ARG A 63 16.81 -9.35 -6.51
N ASP A 64 17.71 -8.49 -6.03
CA ASP A 64 17.35 -7.18 -5.47
C ASP A 64 16.41 -6.37 -6.37
N LEU A 65 16.65 -6.34 -7.69
CA LEU A 65 15.82 -5.60 -8.65
C LEU A 65 14.52 -6.32 -9.00
N ALA A 66 14.43 -7.62 -8.70
CA ALA A 66 13.25 -8.44 -8.94
C ALA A 66 12.29 -8.41 -7.73
N ASP A 67 12.85 -8.33 -6.53
CA ASP A 67 12.12 -8.40 -5.25
C ASP A 67 11.42 -7.09 -4.88
N ASP A 68 11.92 -5.93 -5.33
CA ASP A 68 11.35 -4.60 -5.04
C ASP A 68 9.84 -4.53 -5.29
N GLU A 69 9.39 -5.03 -6.44
CA GLU A 69 8.00 -4.92 -6.88
C GLU A 69 7.05 -5.86 -6.13
N LEU A 70 7.56 -6.90 -5.45
CA LEU A 70 6.72 -7.87 -4.72
C LEU A 70 6.18 -7.30 -3.40
N MET A 71 6.96 -6.46 -2.72
CA MET A 71 6.76 -6.16 -1.30
C MET A 71 5.50 -5.34 -1.04
N ALA A 72 5.26 -4.26 -1.78
CA ALA A 72 4.11 -3.38 -1.51
C ALA A 72 2.74 -4.05 -1.80
N PRO A 73 2.54 -4.75 -2.93
CA PRO A 73 1.32 -5.53 -3.15
C PRO A 73 1.11 -6.62 -2.10
N ALA A 74 2.17 -7.33 -1.70
CA ALA A 74 2.10 -8.36 -0.67
C ALA A 74 1.74 -7.78 0.72
N ALA A 75 2.36 -6.65 1.11
CA ALA A 75 2.09 -6.00 2.39
C ALA A 75 0.64 -5.49 2.48
N LEU A 76 0.13 -4.83 1.43
CA LEU A 76 -1.25 -4.32 1.42
C LEU A 76 -2.30 -5.45 1.38
N ALA A 77 -1.95 -6.61 0.83
CA ALA A 77 -2.80 -7.81 0.85
C ALA A 77 -2.77 -8.55 2.19
N GLY A 78 -1.68 -8.42 2.95
CA GLY A 78 -1.45 -9.16 4.19
C GLY A 78 -0.63 -10.44 4.05
N HIS A 79 0.17 -10.57 2.99
CA HIS A 79 1.04 -11.72 2.74
C HIS A 79 2.41 -11.51 3.42
N TRP A 80 2.43 -11.52 4.75
CA TRP A 80 3.61 -11.12 5.53
C TRP A 80 4.86 -11.92 5.22
N ASP A 81 4.75 -13.25 5.12
CA ASP A 81 5.90 -14.11 4.87
C ASP A 81 6.57 -13.80 3.51
N GLU A 82 5.77 -13.45 2.49
CA GLU A 82 6.25 -13.04 1.16
C GLU A 82 7.02 -11.71 1.25
N VAL A 83 6.48 -10.73 2.02
CA VAL A 83 7.13 -9.43 2.25
C VAL A 83 8.45 -9.59 2.98
N LEU A 84 8.47 -10.33 4.09
CA LEU A 84 9.65 -10.47 4.94
C LEU A 84 10.76 -11.26 4.23
N ALA A 85 10.41 -12.31 3.49
CA ALA A 85 11.39 -13.07 2.71
C ALA A 85 12.01 -12.22 1.60
N ALA A 86 11.21 -11.41 0.90
CA ALA A 86 11.71 -10.48 -0.13
C ALA A 86 12.55 -9.35 0.49
N GLY A 87 12.10 -8.79 1.61
CA GLY A 87 12.85 -7.78 2.37
C GLY A 87 14.23 -8.27 2.77
N GLN A 88 14.33 -9.47 3.35
CA GLN A 88 15.62 -10.03 3.75
C GLN A 88 16.61 -10.11 2.57
N ARG A 89 16.18 -10.64 1.42
CA ARG A 89 17.01 -10.72 0.21
C ARG A 89 17.43 -9.33 -0.29
N PHE A 90 16.50 -8.38 -0.30
CA PHE A 90 16.79 -6.99 -0.65
C PHE A 90 17.86 -6.38 0.26
N ALA A 91 17.75 -6.55 1.59
CA ALA A 91 18.70 -5.98 2.54
C ALA A 91 20.10 -6.59 2.40
N GLU A 92 20.18 -7.90 2.14
CA GLU A 92 21.42 -8.62 1.85
C GLU A 92 22.11 -8.06 0.60
N ASP A 93 21.38 -8.02 -0.53
CA ASP A 93 21.93 -7.54 -1.80
C ASP A 93 22.27 -6.04 -1.77
N TRP A 94 21.41 -5.21 -1.17
CA TRP A 94 21.66 -3.78 -0.99
C TRP A 94 22.89 -3.53 -0.11
N THR A 95 23.09 -4.33 0.94
CA THR A 95 24.30 -4.27 1.77
C THR A 95 25.53 -4.72 1.00
N ALA A 96 25.44 -5.83 0.24
CA ALA A 96 26.53 -6.32 -0.60
C ALA A 96 26.94 -5.30 -1.68
N ALA A 97 25.98 -4.52 -2.18
CA ALA A 97 26.22 -3.41 -3.11
C ALA A 97 26.80 -2.14 -2.45
N GLY A 98 27.09 -2.16 -1.15
CA GLY A 98 27.67 -1.02 -0.43
C GLY A 98 26.66 0.02 0.07
N ARG A 99 25.38 -0.37 0.24
CA ARG A 99 24.29 0.47 0.75
C ARG A 99 24.06 1.77 -0.04
N PRO A 100 23.94 1.70 -1.38
CA PRO A 100 23.74 2.91 -2.19
C PRO A 100 22.41 3.60 -1.87
N ALA A 101 22.42 4.93 -1.86
CA ALA A 101 21.18 5.70 -1.91
C ALA A 101 20.53 5.53 -3.29
N ALA A 102 19.24 5.21 -3.30
CA ALA A 102 18.42 5.03 -4.49
C ALA A 102 16.98 5.50 -4.20
N PRO A 103 16.69 6.81 -4.23
CA PRO A 103 15.42 7.36 -3.78
C PRO A 103 14.17 6.77 -4.45
N GLY A 104 14.28 6.33 -5.71
CA GLY A 104 13.20 5.66 -6.44
C GLY A 104 12.84 4.26 -5.93
N ARG A 105 13.69 3.65 -5.09
CA ARG A 105 13.50 2.30 -4.54
C ARG A 105 12.93 2.30 -3.11
N GLY A 106 12.50 3.45 -2.60
CA GLY A 106 12.05 3.59 -1.21
C GLY A 106 10.73 2.87 -0.88
N LEU A 107 9.92 2.48 -1.87
CA LEU A 107 8.64 1.81 -1.58
C LEU A 107 8.84 0.42 -0.96
N ALA A 108 9.83 -0.34 -1.43
CA ALA A 108 10.13 -1.69 -0.96
C ALA A 108 10.44 -1.72 0.55
N PRO A 109 11.46 -1.02 1.08
CA PRO A 109 11.72 -0.99 2.52
C PRO A 109 10.57 -0.37 3.33
N ALA A 110 9.80 0.57 2.77
CA ALA A 110 8.60 1.09 3.43
C ALA A 110 7.51 0.02 3.60
N ALA A 111 7.33 -0.87 2.61
CA ALA A 111 6.38 -1.97 2.68
C ALA A 111 6.79 -3.04 3.72
N VAL A 112 8.10 -3.27 3.90
CA VAL A 112 8.60 -4.16 4.96
C VAL A 112 8.39 -3.53 6.35
N ALA A 113 8.67 -2.23 6.49
CA ALA A 113 8.35 -1.49 7.72
C ALA A 113 6.84 -1.54 8.04
N LEU A 114 5.98 -1.39 7.03
CA LEU A 114 4.53 -1.57 7.17
C LEU A 114 4.19 -2.97 7.70
N ALA A 115 4.75 -4.03 7.11
CA ALA A 115 4.48 -5.40 7.53
C ALA A 115 4.86 -5.65 9.00
N HIS A 116 6.04 -5.20 9.44
CA HIS A 116 6.45 -5.29 10.84
C HIS A 116 5.54 -4.47 11.76
N GLY A 117 5.16 -3.24 11.37
CA GLY A 117 4.22 -2.42 12.15
C GLY A 117 2.85 -3.09 12.32
N LEU A 118 2.31 -3.67 11.26
CA LEU A 118 1.02 -4.39 11.31
C LEU A 118 1.09 -5.72 12.08
N ARG A 119 2.28 -6.18 12.44
CA ARG A 119 2.54 -7.35 13.31
C ARG A 119 2.87 -6.95 14.75
N GLY A 120 3.00 -5.65 15.04
CA GLY A 120 3.45 -5.15 16.34
C GLY A 120 4.95 -5.35 16.60
N GLU A 121 5.75 -5.55 15.57
CA GLU A 121 7.20 -5.77 15.65
C GLU A 121 7.93 -4.42 15.55
N HIS A 122 7.86 -3.63 16.63
CA HIS A 122 8.27 -2.24 16.62
C HIS A 122 9.78 -2.03 16.36
N GLU A 123 10.64 -2.88 16.94
CA GLU A 123 12.09 -2.77 16.75
C GLU A 123 12.48 -3.04 15.29
N GLU A 124 11.94 -4.10 14.70
CA GLU A 124 12.15 -4.43 13.28
C GLU A 124 11.58 -3.36 12.36
N ARG A 125 10.39 -2.83 12.69
CA ARG A 125 9.83 -1.68 11.97
C ARG A 125 10.79 -0.49 11.98
N GLN A 126 11.35 -0.12 13.14
CA GLN A 126 12.30 0.99 13.24
C GLN A 126 13.57 0.70 12.43
N HIS A 127 14.09 -0.52 12.48
CA HIS A 127 15.23 -0.92 11.65
C HIS A 127 14.96 -0.72 10.15
N TRP A 128 13.78 -1.12 9.68
CA TRP A 128 13.38 -0.93 8.28
C TRP A 128 13.14 0.54 7.90
N LEU A 129 12.70 1.38 8.83
CA LEU A 129 12.63 2.83 8.61
C LEU A 129 14.04 3.47 8.49
N GLN A 130 15.04 2.94 9.18
CA GLN A 130 16.44 3.37 9.01
C GLN A 130 17.00 2.96 7.65
N ILE A 131 16.67 1.74 7.18
CA ILE A 131 17.01 1.31 5.81
C ILE A 131 16.31 2.22 4.80
N LEU A 132 15.02 2.50 4.99
CA LEU A 132 14.24 3.41 4.14
C LEU A 132 14.90 4.80 4.05
N ALA A 133 15.31 5.36 5.19
CA ALA A 133 15.99 6.66 5.23
C ALA A 133 17.29 6.65 4.41
N GLN A 134 18.12 5.61 4.56
CA GLN A 134 19.36 5.43 3.81
C GLN A 134 19.11 5.26 2.31
N VAL A 135 18.18 4.39 1.93
CA VAL A 135 17.78 4.19 0.53
C VAL A 135 17.26 5.50 -0.07
N ARG A 136 16.51 6.29 0.69
CA ARG A 136 16.01 7.59 0.23
C ARG A 136 17.06 8.71 0.27
N GLY A 137 18.20 8.51 0.92
CA GLY A 137 19.21 9.54 1.12
C GLY A 137 18.71 10.70 1.99
N VAL A 138 17.86 10.42 2.98
CA VAL A 138 17.27 11.42 3.89
C VAL A 138 17.58 11.07 5.36
N ALA A 139 17.39 12.03 6.26
CA ALA A 139 17.47 11.76 7.70
C ALA A 139 16.36 10.79 8.16
N GLU A 140 16.61 10.01 9.21
CA GLU A 140 15.66 9.01 9.74
C GLU A 140 14.29 9.61 10.08
N ALA A 141 14.26 10.81 10.68
CA ALA A 141 13.01 11.53 10.98
C ALA A 141 12.16 11.86 9.74
N GLY A 142 12.77 11.81 8.55
CA GLY A 142 12.14 12.01 7.25
C GLY A 142 11.86 10.73 6.47
N ALA A 143 12.14 9.54 7.02
CA ALA A 143 12.08 8.26 6.31
C ALA A 143 10.76 8.04 5.56
N SER A 144 9.62 8.34 6.20
CA SER A 144 8.28 8.18 5.62
C SER A 144 7.74 9.45 4.95
N ARG A 145 8.31 10.63 5.23
CA ARG A 145 7.76 11.94 4.82
C ARG A 145 8.06 12.29 3.37
N GLY A 146 7.13 13.00 2.73
CA GLY A 146 7.25 13.52 1.37
C GLY A 146 7.31 12.44 0.30
N SER A 147 6.76 11.25 0.57
CA SER A 147 6.83 10.11 -0.35
C SER A 147 5.47 9.70 -0.90
N GLY A 148 4.37 10.07 -0.24
CA GLY A 148 3.01 9.68 -0.59
C GLY A 148 2.65 8.29 -0.07
N TYR A 149 3.51 7.30 -0.29
CA TYR A 149 3.32 5.95 0.26
C TYR A 149 3.67 5.87 1.75
N GLY A 150 4.71 6.58 2.20
CA GLY A 150 5.17 6.51 3.58
C GLY A 150 4.13 7.07 4.54
N GLU A 151 3.55 8.23 4.25
CA GLU A 151 2.48 8.79 5.07
C GLU A 151 1.23 7.90 5.13
N LEU A 152 0.88 7.24 4.00
CA LEU A 152 -0.17 6.24 3.99
C LEU A 152 0.16 5.04 4.89
N PHE A 153 1.39 4.54 4.82
CA PHE A 153 1.81 3.35 5.58
C PHE A 153 1.93 3.64 7.07
N GLU A 154 2.45 4.81 7.47
CA GLU A 154 2.41 5.27 8.86
C GLU A 154 0.96 5.31 9.36
N ALA A 155 0.04 5.94 8.61
CA ALA A 155 -1.36 6.03 9.00
C ALA A 155 -2.05 4.66 9.14
N LEU A 156 -1.68 3.67 8.31
CA LEU A 156 -2.19 2.32 8.44
C LEU A 156 -1.71 1.61 9.71
N VAL A 157 -0.46 1.87 10.13
CA VAL A 157 0.09 1.38 11.40
C VAL A 157 -0.59 2.08 12.58
N ASP A 158 -0.67 3.40 12.57
CA ASP A 158 -1.35 4.18 13.61
C ASP A 158 -2.82 3.71 13.80
N LEU A 159 -3.52 3.47 12.69
CA LEU A 159 -4.89 2.92 12.70
C LEU A 159 -4.99 1.45 13.13
N HIS A 160 -3.90 0.69 13.04
CA HIS A 160 -3.82 -0.67 13.57
C HIS A 160 -3.64 -0.65 15.09
N GLU A 161 -2.85 0.31 15.58
CA GLU A 161 -2.53 0.53 17.00
C GLU A 161 -3.62 1.31 17.76
N ASP A 162 -4.74 1.60 17.10
CA ASP A 162 -5.88 2.35 17.67
C ASP A 162 -5.56 3.83 17.97
N ASP A 163 -4.62 4.43 17.24
CA ASP A 163 -4.30 5.86 17.28
C ASP A 163 -4.78 6.62 16.01
N PRO A 164 -6.08 6.90 15.90
CA PRO A 164 -6.61 7.62 14.75
C PRO A 164 -6.18 9.09 14.68
N GLN A 165 -5.71 9.68 15.78
CA GLN A 165 -5.25 11.07 15.79
C GLN A 165 -3.86 11.20 15.15
N ALA A 166 -2.94 10.28 15.46
CA ALA A 166 -1.65 10.19 14.79
C ALA A 166 -1.83 9.95 13.27
N ALA A 167 -2.71 9.00 12.91
CA ALA A 167 -3.03 8.69 11.52
C ALA A 167 -3.56 9.92 10.75
N LEU A 168 -4.45 10.70 11.38
CA LEU A 168 -4.98 11.92 10.77
C LEU A 168 -3.89 12.99 10.62
N GLY A 169 -3.03 13.14 11.62
CA GLY A 169 -1.92 14.09 11.63
C GLY A 169 -0.90 13.84 10.53
N VAL A 170 -0.47 12.59 10.34
CA VAL A 170 0.50 12.25 9.30
C VAL A 170 -0.06 12.44 7.89
N LEU A 171 -1.34 12.10 7.66
CA LEU A 171 -2.00 12.30 6.36
C LEU A 171 -2.27 13.78 6.05
N ALA A 172 -2.55 14.60 7.06
CA ALA A 172 -2.70 16.05 6.87
C ALA A 172 -1.40 16.71 6.41
N ALA A 173 -0.25 16.17 6.82
CA ALA A 173 1.08 16.64 6.44
C ALA A 173 1.60 16.05 5.11
N ALA A 174 0.87 15.13 4.49
CA ALA A 174 1.33 14.43 3.29
C ALA A 174 1.44 15.37 2.07
N GLN A 175 2.50 15.20 1.28
CA GLN A 175 2.64 15.90 0.01
C GLN A 175 1.59 15.42 -1.00
N ARG A 176 1.10 16.34 -1.84
CA ARG A 176 0.08 16.06 -2.86
C ARG A 176 0.60 16.09 -4.29
N THR A 177 1.89 16.30 -4.46
CA THR A 177 2.55 16.41 -5.77
C THR A 177 3.58 15.30 -5.93
N GLY A 178 3.75 14.82 -7.16
CA GLY A 178 4.67 13.72 -7.48
C GLY A 178 3.95 12.41 -7.83
N LEU A 179 4.73 11.45 -8.33
CA LEU A 179 4.20 10.19 -8.86
C LEU A 179 3.48 9.37 -7.80
N PHE A 180 4.15 9.09 -6.67
CA PHE A 180 3.57 8.23 -5.64
C PHE A 180 2.38 8.84 -4.89
N PRO A 181 2.38 10.13 -4.50
CA PRO A 181 1.18 10.79 -4.02
C PRO A 181 -0.01 10.66 -4.99
N LEU A 182 0.23 10.76 -6.30
CA LEU A 182 -0.82 10.55 -7.32
C LEU A 182 -1.30 9.09 -7.34
N VAL A 183 -0.39 8.12 -7.31
CA VAL A 183 -0.73 6.68 -7.23
C VAL A 183 -1.61 6.39 -6.02
N PHE A 184 -1.25 6.91 -4.85
CA PHE A 184 -1.93 6.60 -3.59
C PHE A 184 -3.03 7.61 -3.22
N THR A 185 -3.40 8.56 -4.09
CA THR A 185 -4.36 9.63 -3.76
C THR A 185 -5.70 9.08 -3.24
N GLN A 186 -6.24 8.06 -3.90
CA GLN A 186 -7.54 7.49 -3.52
C GLN A 186 -7.46 6.72 -2.19
N TRP A 187 -6.35 6.04 -1.94
CA TRP A 187 -6.05 5.38 -0.68
C TRP A 187 -5.94 6.38 0.46
N ILE A 188 -5.14 7.44 0.28
CA ILE A 188 -4.96 8.52 1.24
C ILE A 188 -6.30 9.15 1.61
N ALA A 189 -7.14 9.49 0.62
CA ALA A 189 -8.45 10.08 0.89
C ALA A 189 -9.35 9.14 1.72
N ALA A 190 -9.37 7.84 1.41
CA ALA A 190 -10.17 6.86 2.13
C ALA A 190 -9.67 6.63 3.57
N VAL A 191 -8.36 6.48 3.76
CA VAL A 191 -7.74 6.28 5.07
C VAL A 191 -7.87 7.55 5.93
N GLN A 192 -7.75 8.75 5.32
CA GLN A 192 -7.95 10.01 6.02
C GLN A 192 -9.39 10.15 6.54
N ALA A 193 -10.39 9.75 5.74
CA ALA A 193 -11.78 9.74 6.17
C ALA A 193 -12.03 8.73 7.31
N GLU A 194 -11.43 7.54 7.24
CA GLU A 194 -11.51 6.56 8.32
C GLU A 194 -10.88 7.09 9.63
N ALA A 195 -9.66 7.63 9.54
CA ALA A 195 -8.97 8.22 10.68
C ALA A 195 -9.82 9.32 11.31
N ALA A 196 -10.35 10.26 10.52
CA ALA A 196 -11.21 11.33 11.00
C ALA A 196 -12.48 10.82 11.70
N VAL A 197 -13.12 9.76 11.18
CA VAL A 197 -14.29 9.14 11.83
C VAL A 197 -13.91 8.55 13.19
N LEU A 198 -12.83 7.77 13.24
CA LEU A 198 -12.39 7.10 14.47
C LEU A 198 -11.88 8.11 15.52
N ALA A 199 -11.26 9.20 15.08
CA ALA A 199 -10.82 10.30 15.94
C ALA A 199 -11.97 11.20 16.42
N GLY A 200 -13.20 11.03 15.91
CA GLY A 200 -14.32 11.91 16.23
C GLY A 200 -14.13 13.35 15.72
N ALA A 201 -13.39 13.53 14.62
CA ALA A 201 -13.07 14.84 14.08
C ALA A 201 -14.34 15.57 13.61
N PRO A 202 -14.47 16.89 13.85
CA PRO A 202 -15.67 17.65 13.51
C PRO A 202 -15.95 17.68 12.00
N ASP A 203 -14.91 17.56 11.18
CA ASP A 203 -14.96 17.56 9.72
C ASP A 203 -15.02 16.15 9.10
N ALA A 204 -15.14 15.08 9.92
CA ALA A 204 -15.18 13.69 9.43
C ALA A 204 -16.26 13.45 8.37
N GLY A 205 -17.39 14.15 8.46
CA GLY A 205 -18.46 14.08 7.45
C GLY A 205 -18.03 14.62 6.07
N ALA A 206 -17.25 15.71 6.04
CA ALA A 206 -16.75 16.30 4.81
C ALA A 206 -15.65 15.44 4.19
N LEU A 207 -14.72 14.94 5.01
CA LEU A 207 -13.66 14.02 4.56
C LEU A 207 -14.26 12.72 3.99
N LEU A 208 -15.32 12.19 4.62
CA LEU A 208 -16.02 11.03 4.10
C LEU A 208 -16.70 11.29 2.74
N ALA A 209 -17.30 12.47 2.54
CA ALA A 209 -17.87 12.85 1.25
C ALA A 209 -16.79 12.97 0.17
N GLN A 210 -15.64 13.56 0.51
CA GLN A 210 -14.48 13.63 -0.39
C GLN A 210 -13.97 12.24 -0.75
N ALA A 211 -13.81 11.34 0.22
CA ALA A 211 -13.38 9.96 -0.01
C ALA A 211 -14.35 9.20 -0.93
N ARG A 212 -15.66 9.39 -0.78
CA ARG A 212 -16.67 8.81 -1.69
C ARG A 212 -16.50 9.28 -3.13
N SER A 213 -16.21 10.58 -3.32
CA SER A 213 -15.97 11.12 -4.65
C SER A 213 -14.65 10.63 -5.25
N ALA A 214 -13.61 10.49 -4.43
CA ALA A 214 -12.26 10.15 -4.88
C ALA A 214 -12.07 8.64 -5.15
N SER A 215 -12.80 7.77 -4.46
CA SER A 215 -12.62 6.31 -4.51
C SER A 215 -13.21 5.63 -5.75
N ALA A 216 -13.82 6.37 -6.67
CA ALA A 216 -14.48 5.80 -7.85
C ALA A 216 -13.53 4.91 -8.66
N GLY A 217 -13.89 3.64 -8.80
CA GLY A 217 -13.11 2.64 -9.55
C GLY A 217 -11.96 1.99 -8.78
N ASN A 218 -11.79 2.29 -7.47
CA ASN A 218 -10.81 1.63 -6.61
C ASN A 218 -11.50 0.81 -5.51
N PRO A 219 -11.52 -0.54 -5.60
CA PRO A 219 -12.27 -1.38 -4.68
C PRO A 219 -11.77 -1.29 -3.23
N MET A 220 -10.46 -1.11 -3.02
CA MET A 220 -9.89 -0.94 -1.69
C MET A 220 -10.32 0.39 -1.04
N ALA A 221 -10.19 1.50 -1.76
CA ALA A 221 -10.61 2.82 -1.28
C ALA A 221 -12.12 2.89 -1.05
N ILE A 222 -12.92 2.25 -1.91
CA ILE A 222 -14.37 2.12 -1.73
C ILE A 222 -14.69 1.37 -0.44
N ALA A 223 -14.07 0.20 -0.21
CA ALA A 223 -14.32 -0.62 0.98
C ALA A 223 -13.89 0.10 2.27
N ILE A 224 -12.75 0.80 2.27
CA ILE A 224 -12.30 1.63 3.41
C ILE A 224 -13.30 2.76 3.67
N THR A 225 -13.75 3.45 2.63
CA THR A 225 -14.74 4.55 2.74
C THR A 225 -16.09 4.04 3.26
N ARG A 226 -16.54 2.87 2.81
CA ARG A 226 -17.78 2.23 3.29
C ARG A 226 -17.67 1.79 4.75
N ARG A 227 -16.54 1.20 5.13
CA ARG A 227 -16.23 0.87 6.53
C ARG A 227 -16.26 2.12 7.40
N ALA A 228 -15.58 3.20 7.01
CA ALA A 228 -15.60 4.48 7.71
C ALA A 228 -17.02 5.05 7.87
N ALA A 229 -17.84 4.96 6.82
CA ALA A 229 -19.24 5.38 6.90
C ALA A 229 -20.05 4.55 7.91
N GLY A 230 -19.91 3.22 7.88
CA GLY A 230 -20.59 2.32 8.82
C GLY A 230 -20.16 2.54 10.26
N LEU A 231 -18.86 2.78 10.49
CA LEU A 231 -18.34 3.14 11.81
C LEU A 231 -18.97 4.43 12.33
N ARG A 232 -19.05 5.47 11.49
CA ARG A 232 -19.65 6.77 11.86
C ARG A 232 -21.12 6.65 12.26
N SER A 233 -21.88 5.77 11.61
CA SER A 233 -23.30 5.54 11.91
C SER A 233 -23.54 4.41 12.92
N ALA A 234 -22.49 3.81 13.48
CA ALA A 234 -22.57 2.60 14.29
C ALA A 234 -23.36 1.45 13.62
N ASP A 235 -23.29 1.36 12.29
CA ASP A 235 -23.98 0.34 11.50
C ASP A 235 -23.11 -0.92 11.40
N HIS A 236 -23.38 -1.87 12.31
CA HIS A 236 -22.70 -3.15 12.37
C HIS A 236 -22.84 -3.96 11.06
N ALA A 237 -23.99 -3.88 10.38
CA ALA A 237 -24.22 -4.62 9.14
C ALA A 237 -23.35 -4.05 8.01
N ALA A 238 -23.27 -2.72 7.89
CA ALA A 238 -22.41 -2.05 6.92
C ALA A 238 -20.92 -2.35 7.14
N VAL A 239 -20.44 -2.32 8.39
CA VAL A 239 -19.04 -2.66 8.70
C VAL A 239 -18.75 -4.14 8.38
N THR A 240 -19.67 -5.04 8.71
CA THR A 240 -19.53 -6.47 8.39
C THR A 240 -19.50 -6.71 6.87
N ALA A 241 -20.35 -6.02 6.11
CA ALA A 241 -20.37 -6.11 4.65
C ALA A 241 -19.03 -5.66 4.03
N ALA A 242 -18.43 -4.59 4.55
CA ALA A 242 -17.11 -4.12 4.10
C ALA A 242 -16.01 -5.18 4.27
N ALA A 243 -16.09 -6.05 5.29
CA ALA A 243 -15.14 -7.15 5.43
C ALA A 243 -15.19 -8.14 4.26
N ALA A 244 -16.38 -8.40 3.70
CA ALA A 244 -16.52 -9.24 2.52
C ALA A 244 -15.94 -8.57 1.27
N GLU A 245 -16.10 -7.24 1.14
CA GLU A 245 -15.50 -6.47 0.06
C GLU A 245 -13.97 -6.55 0.06
N PHE A 246 -13.33 -6.47 1.25
CA PHE A 246 -11.88 -6.65 1.36
C PHE A 246 -11.41 -8.06 1.00
N ALA A 247 -12.22 -9.08 1.32
CA ALA A 247 -11.90 -10.45 0.92
C ALA A 247 -11.90 -10.60 -0.61
N ILE A 248 -12.86 -9.97 -1.30
CA ILE A 248 -12.93 -9.94 -2.76
C ILE A 248 -11.77 -9.12 -3.35
N ALA A 249 -11.42 -8.00 -2.73
CA ALA A 249 -10.33 -7.14 -3.17
C ALA A 249 -8.92 -7.71 -2.85
N GLY A 250 -8.83 -8.90 -2.26
CA GLY A 250 -7.56 -9.57 -1.99
C GLY A 250 -6.78 -9.04 -0.79
N SER A 251 -7.43 -8.35 0.16
CA SER A 251 -6.76 -7.89 1.40
C SER A 251 -7.28 -8.65 2.63
N ALA A 252 -6.56 -9.70 3.00
CA ALA A 252 -6.83 -10.47 4.22
C ALA A 252 -6.67 -9.59 5.48
N TYR A 253 -5.63 -8.75 5.49
CA TYR A 253 -5.39 -7.81 6.59
C TYR A 253 -6.58 -6.87 6.82
N GLN A 254 -7.04 -6.16 5.78
CA GLN A 254 -8.15 -5.21 5.94
C GLN A 254 -9.46 -5.92 6.28
N ARG A 255 -9.71 -7.13 5.76
CA ARG A 255 -10.85 -7.96 6.17
C ARG A 255 -10.82 -8.24 7.66
N ASP A 256 -9.69 -8.70 8.20
CA ASP A 256 -9.58 -9.12 9.59
C ASP A 256 -9.60 -7.92 10.56
N ARG A 257 -8.97 -6.80 10.18
CA ARG A 257 -9.13 -5.50 10.88
C ARG A 257 -10.58 -5.05 10.91
N THR A 258 -11.29 -5.15 9.79
CA THR A 258 -12.72 -4.76 9.72
C THR A 258 -13.59 -5.61 10.65
N ARG A 259 -13.33 -6.92 10.71
CA ARG A 259 -14.02 -7.82 11.65
C ARG A 259 -13.72 -7.47 13.11
N ALA A 260 -12.48 -7.09 13.42
CA ALA A 260 -12.11 -6.63 14.76
C ALA A 260 -12.86 -5.35 15.14
N LEU A 261 -12.95 -4.38 14.21
CA LEU A 261 -13.71 -3.15 14.41
C LEU A 261 -15.22 -3.42 14.59
N ALA A 262 -15.82 -4.30 13.80
CA ALA A 262 -17.22 -4.68 13.94
C ALA A 262 -17.55 -5.22 15.34
N ARG A 263 -16.66 -6.07 15.90
CA ARG A 263 -16.82 -6.62 17.27
C ARG A 263 -16.77 -5.55 18.37
N ARG A 264 -16.15 -4.41 18.12
CA ARG A 264 -16.05 -3.28 19.06
C ARG A 264 -17.25 -2.33 18.98
N LEU A 265 -18.03 -2.39 17.90
CA LEU A 265 -19.23 -1.57 17.82
C LEU A 265 -20.25 -1.99 18.88
N PRO A 266 -20.91 -1.03 19.55
CA PRO A 266 -21.99 -1.36 20.47
C PRO A 266 -23.05 -2.15 19.71
N ALA A 267 -23.53 -3.25 20.29
CA ALA A 267 -24.66 -3.99 19.73
C ALA A 267 -25.83 -3.01 19.59
N GLY A 268 -26.22 -2.72 18.35
CA GLY A 268 -27.35 -1.84 18.08
C GLY A 268 -28.56 -2.33 18.88
N LYS A 269 -29.24 -1.41 19.58
CA LYS A 269 -30.55 -1.72 20.18
C LYS A 269 -31.41 -2.29 19.05
N ARG A 270 -31.83 -3.55 19.18
CA ARG A 270 -32.83 -4.11 18.28
C ARG A 270 -34.07 -3.20 18.34
N PRO A 271 -34.71 -2.89 17.20
CA PRO A 271 -35.97 -2.15 17.19
C PRO A 271 -37.03 -2.87 18.04
#